data_AF-A0A0J7IMR9-F1
#
_entry.id   AF-A0A0J7IMR9-F1
#
_cell.length_a   1.000
_cell.length_b   1.000
_cell.length_c   1.000
_cell.angle_alpha   90.00
_cell.angle_beta   90.00
_cell.angle_gamma   90.00
#
_symmetry.space_group_name_H-M   'P 1'
#
loop_
_entity.id
_entity.type
_entity.pdbx_description
1 polymer ?
#
loop_
_entity_poly.entity_id
_entity_poly.type
_entity_poly.pdbx_seq_one_letter_code
_entity_poly.pdbx_strand_id
1 'polypeptide(L)'
;MKKIFLASSLILLFSCGENKPDNKPLVENAVDNAESSITSLKDSKLYSRDVNMIHQIYGELIKNDKTLQILNNKVNSIDGKTQEITSQYDNIISKSETYYNNAETLAKSVTDSITRKEIEKEIKFSSEEYNSKIKHIKDLIEEINKNRVKIHDEYIVFKIRKTLPEIEKYQDAHPLKTDSLENFITKQNQLLNELKNVK
;
A
#
# COMPACT_ATOMS: atom_id res chain seq x y z
N MET A 1 31.81 -82.01 5.97
CA MET A 1 30.42 -82.22 5.46
C MET A 1 29.45 -82.10 6.62
N LYS A 2 28.57 -81.09 6.58
CA LYS A 2 27.24 -81.04 7.21
C LYS A 2 26.64 -79.68 6.85
N LYS A 3 25.70 -79.67 5.91
CA LYS A 3 24.93 -78.50 5.48
C LYS A 3 23.65 -78.49 6.31
N ILE A 4 23.36 -77.39 6.99
CA ILE A 4 22.08 -77.18 7.67
C ILE A 4 21.23 -76.32 6.74
N PHE A 5 20.13 -76.90 6.29
CA PHE A 5 19.02 -76.18 5.68
C PHE A 5 18.13 -75.66 6.81
N LEU A 6 17.82 -74.36 6.78
CA LEU A 6 16.68 -73.79 7.48
C LEU A 6 15.98 -72.83 6.53
N ALA A 7 14.75 -73.20 6.19
CA ALA A 7 13.84 -72.44 5.35
C ALA A 7 12.95 -71.54 6.21
N SER A 8 12.47 -70.48 5.56
CA SER A 8 11.23 -69.76 5.83
C SER A 8 11.16 -68.86 7.06
N SER A 9 11.07 -67.55 6.84
CA SER A 9 9.74 -66.90 6.80
C SER A 9 9.89 -65.40 6.49
N LEU A 10 9.17 -65.01 5.45
CA LEU A 10 8.93 -63.65 5.00
C LEU A 10 7.91 -62.98 5.93
N ILE A 11 8.23 -61.83 6.53
CA ILE A 11 7.22 -60.85 6.96
C ILE A 11 7.72 -59.46 6.54
N LEU A 12 7.24 -59.02 5.38
CA LEU A 12 7.33 -57.64 4.94
C LEU A 12 6.38 -56.80 5.78
N LEU A 13 6.93 -55.88 6.57
CA LEU A 13 6.17 -54.83 7.22
C LEU A 13 5.67 -53.86 6.14
N PHE A 14 4.41 -54.03 5.71
CA PHE A 14 3.69 -52.95 5.05
C PHE A 14 3.37 -51.87 6.09
N SER A 15 4.30 -50.94 6.25
CA SER A 15 3.99 -49.64 6.85
C SER A 15 3.04 -48.91 5.91
N CYS A 16 1.76 -48.86 6.27
CA CYS A 16 0.81 -47.90 5.71
C CYS A 16 1.20 -46.51 6.22
N GLY A 17 2.17 -45.89 5.56
CA GLY A 17 2.29 -44.44 5.54
C GLY A 17 1.19 -43.92 4.64
N GLU A 18 0.12 -43.40 5.24
CA GLU A 18 -0.89 -42.62 4.54
C GLU A 18 -0.21 -41.35 4.04
N ASN A 19 0.32 -41.41 2.81
CA ASN A 19 0.80 -40.23 2.10
C ASN A 19 -0.41 -39.34 1.87
N LYS A 20 -0.60 -38.36 2.75
CA LYS A 20 -1.44 -37.20 2.43
C LYS A 20 -0.92 -36.67 1.09
N PRO A 21 -1.77 -36.51 0.07
CA PRO A 21 -1.35 -35.75 -1.08
C PRO A 21 -1.00 -34.36 -0.55
N ASP A 22 0.25 -33.93 -0.80
CA ASP A 22 0.60 -32.52 -0.79
C ASP A 22 -0.35 -31.86 -1.78
N ASN A 23 -1.46 -31.31 -1.27
CA ASN A 23 -2.29 -30.36 -1.98
C ASN A 23 -1.45 -29.09 -2.12
N LYS A 24 -0.43 -29.12 -2.98
CA LYS A 24 0.00 -27.89 -3.64
C LYS A 24 -1.18 -27.46 -4.50
N PRO A 25 -1.77 -26.27 -4.27
CA PRO A 25 -2.77 -25.76 -5.18
C PRO A 25 -2.15 -25.73 -6.58
N LEU A 26 -2.83 -26.37 -7.53
CA LEU A 26 -2.42 -26.49 -8.94
C LEU A 26 -2.62 -25.18 -9.73
N VAL A 27 -2.71 -24.04 -9.04
CA VAL A 27 -2.77 -22.70 -9.64
C VAL A 27 -1.96 -21.75 -8.77
N GLU A 28 -0.84 -21.25 -9.30
CA GLU A 28 -0.11 -20.14 -8.69
C GLU A 28 -0.97 -18.87 -8.83
N ASN A 29 -1.69 -18.47 -7.76
CA ASN A 29 -2.52 -17.26 -7.72
C ASN A 29 -1.83 -16.19 -6.86
N ALA A 30 -1.85 -14.94 -7.33
CA ALA A 30 -1.31 -13.78 -6.62
C ALA A 30 -1.93 -13.56 -5.22
N VAL A 31 -3.19 -13.94 -5.01
CA VAL A 31 -3.88 -13.88 -3.71
C VAL A 31 -3.35 -14.92 -2.74
N ASP A 32 -3.20 -16.17 -3.18
CA ASP A 32 -2.65 -17.26 -2.34
C ASP A 32 -1.18 -16.97 -1.96
N ASN A 33 -0.40 -16.41 -2.89
CA ASN A 33 0.98 -16.00 -2.64
C ASN A 33 1.08 -14.80 -1.68
N ALA A 34 0.17 -13.83 -1.81
CA ALA A 34 0.05 -12.72 -0.87
C ALA A 34 -0.32 -13.24 0.53
N GLU A 35 -1.34 -14.10 0.65
CA GLU A 35 -1.76 -14.69 1.92
C GLU A 35 -0.63 -15.52 2.57
N SER A 36 0.05 -16.37 1.81
CA SER A 36 1.19 -17.16 2.28
C SER A 36 2.30 -16.27 2.85
N SER A 37 2.60 -15.17 2.17
CA SER A 37 3.58 -14.17 2.65
C SER A 37 3.16 -13.55 3.99
N ILE A 38 1.86 -13.28 4.22
CA ILE A 38 1.34 -12.81 5.51
C ILE A 38 1.49 -13.88 6.59
N THR A 39 1.16 -15.14 6.27
CA THR A 39 1.22 -16.22 7.26
C THR A 39 2.63 -16.45 7.78
N SER A 40 3.65 -16.29 6.93
CA SER A 40 5.06 -16.38 7.34
C SER A 40 5.52 -15.25 8.26
N LEU A 41 4.79 -14.14 8.33
CA LEU A 41 5.08 -12.98 9.18
C LEU A 41 4.32 -13.00 10.52
N LYS A 42 3.38 -13.95 10.72
CA LYS A 42 2.56 -14.06 11.95
C LYS A 42 3.37 -14.36 13.22
N ASP A 43 4.57 -14.93 13.10
CA ASP A 43 5.44 -15.22 14.25
C ASP A 43 6.25 -13.99 14.72
N SER A 44 6.22 -12.88 13.96
CA SER A 44 6.83 -11.63 14.38
C SER A 44 5.85 -10.82 15.22
N LYS A 45 6.29 -10.44 16.43
CA LYS A 45 5.59 -9.54 17.37
C LYS A 45 5.26 -8.15 16.79
N LEU A 46 5.61 -7.90 15.53
CA LEU A 46 5.33 -6.74 14.69
C LEU A 46 4.05 -6.92 13.86
N TYR A 47 3.08 -7.69 14.39
CA TYR A 47 1.72 -7.76 13.87
C TYR A 47 1.00 -6.42 14.13
N SER A 48 1.49 -5.35 13.48
CA SER A 48 0.70 -4.15 13.31
C SER A 48 -0.44 -4.54 12.38
N ARG A 49 -1.64 -4.46 12.95
CA ARG A 49 -2.91 -4.28 12.26
C ARG A 49 -2.70 -3.55 10.91
N ASP A 50 -3.31 -4.09 9.85
CA ASP A 50 -3.48 -3.48 8.51
C ASP A 50 -2.33 -3.59 7.48
N VAL A 51 -1.82 -4.79 7.18
CA VAL A 51 -1.16 -4.99 5.88
C VAL A 51 -2.23 -5.10 4.79
N ASN A 52 -2.52 -3.98 4.12
CA ASN A 52 -3.54 -3.88 3.07
C ASN A 52 -3.32 -4.95 1.97
N MET A 53 -4.27 -5.88 1.84
CA MET A 53 -4.20 -7.01 0.90
C MET A 53 -4.10 -6.57 -0.57
N ILE A 54 -4.70 -5.44 -0.94
CA ILE A 54 -4.59 -4.89 -2.30
C ILE A 54 -3.13 -4.56 -2.63
N HIS A 55 -2.39 -3.96 -1.69
CA HIS A 55 -0.98 -3.65 -1.91
C HIS A 55 -0.12 -4.90 -2.05
N GLN A 56 -0.47 -5.98 -1.35
CA GLN A 56 0.26 -7.25 -1.41
C GLN A 56 0.00 -7.98 -2.72
N ILE A 57 -1.27 -8.16 -3.11
CA ILE A 57 -1.64 -8.78 -4.40
C ILE A 57 -1.00 -8.00 -5.54
N TYR A 58 -1.07 -6.66 -5.50
CA TYR A 58 -0.42 -5.82 -6.51
C TYR A 58 1.12 -5.99 -6.49
N GLY A 59 1.70 -6.15 -5.29
CA GLY A 59 3.11 -6.46 -5.09
C GLY A 59 3.52 -7.83 -5.66
N GLU A 60 2.62 -8.81 -5.70
CA GLU A 60 2.87 -10.08 -6.40
C GLU A 60 2.77 -9.90 -7.92
N LEU A 61 1.75 -9.17 -8.39
CA LEU A 61 1.54 -8.90 -9.82
C LEU A 61 2.73 -8.18 -10.46
N ILE A 62 3.37 -7.25 -9.74
CA ILE A 62 4.46 -6.45 -10.26
C ILE A 62 5.80 -7.20 -10.33
N LYS A 63 6.02 -8.27 -9.55
CA LYS A 63 7.32 -8.99 -9.51
C LYS A 63 7.77 -9.47 -10.89
N ASN A 64 6.82 -9.91 -11.71
CA ASN A 64 7.10 -10.51 -13.02
C ASN A 64 6.61 -9.65 -14.20
N ASP A 65 5.99 -8.49 -13.95
CA ASP A 65 5.51 -7.59 -15.00
C ASP A 65 6.40 -6.32 -15.09
N LYS A 66 7.28 -6.30 -16.09
CA LYS A 66 8.19 -5.16 -16.35
C LYS A 66 7.44 -3.86 -16.62
N THR A 67 6.27 -3.92 -17.25
CA THR A 67 5.48 -2.72 -17.56
C THR A 67 4.93 -2.12 -16.27
N LEU A 68 4.41 -2.95 -15.36
CA LEU A 68 3.96 -2.52 -14.05
C LEU A 68 5.12 -1.99 -13.19
N GLN A 69 6.31 -2.62 -13.25
CA GLN A 69 7.51 -2.12 -12.56
C GLN A 69 7.87 -0.71 -13.01
N ILE A 70 7.92 -0.47 -14.32
CA ILE A 70 8.22 0.84 -14.89
C ILE A 70 7.16 1.86 -14.45
N LEU A 71 5.88 1.53 -14.52
CA LEU A 71 4.80 2.42 -14.11
C LEU A 71 4.90 2.77 -12.61
N ASN A 72 5.09 1.77 -11.75
CA ASN A 72 5.24 1.96 -10.31
C ASN A 72 6.43 2.85 -9.99
N ASN A 73 7.57 2.63 -10.64
CA ASN A 73 8.77 3.45 -10.43
C ASN A 73 8.54 4.89 -10.89
N LYS A 74 7.84 5.10 -12.01
CA LYS A 74 7.46 6.44 -12.46
C LYS A 74 6.60 7.14 -11.42
N VAL A 75 5.53 6.51 -10.96
CA VAL A 75 4.62 7.09 -9.95
C VAL A 75 5.36 7.38 -8.64
N ASN A 76 6.14 6.43 -8.13
CA ASN A 76 6.89 6.61 -6.88
C ASN A 76 7.96 7.71 -6.99
N SER A 77 8.49 7.97 -8.19
CA SER A 77 9.48 9.03 -8.41
C SER A 77 8.88 10.44 -8.43
N ILE A 78 7.56 10.58 -8.61
CA ILE A 78 6.92 11.90 -8.76
C ILE A 78 7.02 12.71 -7.48
N ASP A 79 6.89 12.08 -6.31
CA ASP A 79 6.93 12.78 -5.02
C ASP A 79 8.29 13.46 -4.79
N GLY A 80 9.38 12.69 -4.95
CA GLY A 80 10.73 13.22 -4.80
C GLY A 80 11.05 14.32 -5.81
N LYS A 81 10.68 14.12 -7.09
CA LYS A 81 10.90 15.13 -8.15
C LYS A 81 10.07 16.39 -7.94
N THR A 82 8.83 16.25 -7.47
CA THR A 82 7.96 17.39 -7.15
C THR A 82 8.63 18.23 -6.07
N GLN A 83 9.03 17.61 -4.96
CA GLN A 83 9.70 18.30 -3.87
C GLN A 83 11.02 18.95 -4.30
N GLU A 84 11.84 18.25 -5.08
CA GLU A 84 13.11 18.77 -5.59
C GLU A 84 12.89 20.04 -6.43
N ILE A 85 11.92 20.01 -7.34
CA ILE A 85 11.65 21.14 -8.24
C ILE A 85 11.03 22.31 -7.48
N THR A 86 9.98 22.10 -6.70
CA THR A 86 9.24 23.23 -6.07
C THR A 86 10.05 23.90 -4.97
N SER A 87 10.86 23.15 -4.21
CA SER A 87 11.64 23.69 -3.09
C SER A 87 12.63 24.79 -3.48
N GLN A 88 13.17 24.74 -4.71
CA GLN A 88 14.07 25.78 -5.21
C GLN A 88 13.35 27.12 -5.36
N TYR A 89 12.13 27.10 -5.88
CA TYR A 89 11.30 28.29 -6.02
C TYR A 89 10.81 28.78 -4.66
N ASP A 90 10.32 27.88 -3.81
CA ASP A 90 9.83 28.22 -2.47
C ASP A 90 10.92 28.89 -1.62
N ASN A 91 12.17 28.43 -1.73
CA ASN A 91 13.32 29.04 -1.06
C ASN A 91 13.59 30.47 -1.56
N ILE A 92 13.55 30.71 -2.88
CA ILE A 92 13.77 32.04 -3.44
C ILE A 92 12.63 32.98 -3.05
N ILE A 93 11.38 32.54 -3.21
CA ILE A 93 10.17 33.31 -2.88
C ILE A 93 10.18 33.68 -1.39
N SER A 94 10.42 32.71 -0.49
CA SER A 94 10.44 32.99 0.96
C SER A 94 11.58 33.94 1.37
N LYS A 95 12.75 33.89 0.71
CA LYS A 95 13.84 34.85 0.92
C LYS A 95 13.46 36.26 0.48
N SER A 96 12.81 36.39 -0.67
CA SER A 96 12.29 37.68 -1.14
C SER A 96 11.22 38.24 -0.20
N GLU A 97 10.29 37.41 0.26
CA GLU A 97 9.28 37.80 1.26
C GLU A 97 9.94 38.22 2.59
N THR A 98 10.97 37.49 3.03
CA THR A 98 11.77 37.85 4.22
C THR A 98 12.47 39.20 4.07
N TYR A 99 13.03 39.49 2.90
CA TYR A 99 13.65 40.78 2.61
C TYR A 99 12.64 41.93 2.77
N TYR A 100 11.46 41.82 2.17
CA TYR A 100 10.42 42.86 2.28
C TYR A 100 9.94 43.03 3.73
N ASN A 101 9.71 41.93 4.46
CA ASN A 101 9.33 41.99 5.88
C ASN A 101 10.39 42.70 6.74
N ASN A 102 11.67 42.45 6.47
CA ASN A 102 12.78 43.12 7.15
C ASN A 102 12.85 44.61 6.78
N ALA A 103 12.65 44.95 5.51
CA ALA A 103 12.63 46.33 5.05
C ALA A 103 11.48 47.12 5.69
N GLU A 104 10.27 46.56 5.74
CA GLU A 104 9.12 47.17 6.42
C GLU A 104 9.38 47.35 7.93
N THR A 105 10.03 46.38 8.56
CA THR A 105 10.40 46.47 9.98
C THR A 105 11.41 47.59 10.22
N LEU A 106 12.42 47.69 9.36
CA LEU A 106 13.44 48.74 9.47
C LEU A 106 12.85 50.13 9.17
N ALA A 107 11.95 50.24 8.19
CA ALA A 107 11.26 51.50 7.87
C ALA A 107 10.54 52.11 9.09
N LYS A 108 9.98 51.28 9.98
CA LYS A 108 9.33 51.75 11.22
C LYS A 108 10.27 52.48 12.17
N SER A 109 11.59 52.23 12.08
CA SER A 109 12.60 52.92 12.88
C SER A 109 12.92 54.34 12.38
N VAL A 110 12.45 54.72 11.20
CA VAL A 110 12.61 56.08 10.67
C VAL A 110 11.78 57.06 11.50
N THR A 111 12.47 58.02 12.13
CA THR A 111 11.86 59.02 13.02
C THR A 111 11.02 60.04 12.25
N ASP A 112 11.52 60.52 11.11
CA ASP A 112 10.80 61.48 10.28
C ASP A 112 9.56 60.82 9.65
N SER A 113 8.38 61.32 10.00
CA SER A 113 7.12 60.68 9.65
C SER A 113 6.79 60.74 8.16
N ILE A 114 7.31 61.75 7.44
CA ILE A 114 7.09 61.90 6.01
C ILE A 114 7.98 60.90 5.28
N THR A 115 9.28 60.91 5.57
CA THR A 115 10.28 59.98 5.04
C THR A 115 9.87 58.53 5.31
N ARG A 116 9.38 58.22 6.52
CA ARG A 116 8.88 56.87 6.86
C ARG A 116 7.75 56.43 5.94
N LYS A 117 6.74 57.28 5.73
CA LYS A 117 5.59 56.95 4.87
C LYS A 117 6.00 56.78 3.41
N GLU A 118 6.95 57.59 2.94
CA GLU A 118 7.48 57.49 1.58
C GLU A 118 8.18 56.14 1.36
N ILE A 119 9.12 55.77 2.25
CA ILE A 119 9.84 54.49 2.10
C ILE A 119 8.92 53.28 2.29
N GLU A 120 7.95 53.33 3.22
CA GLU A 120 6.94 52.28 3.38
C GLU A 120 6.13 52.07 2.08
N LYS A 121 5.76 53.16 1.39
CA LYS A 121 5.05 53.10 0.11
C LYS A 121 5.91 52.50 -1.00
N GLU A 122 7.19 52.87 -1.08
CA GLU A 122 8.13 52.31 -2.05
C GLU A 122 8.35 50.80 -1.84
N ILE A 123 8.54 50.37 -0.59
CA ILE A 123 8.68 48.95 -0.23
C ILE A 123 7.42 48.18 -0.66
N LYS A 124 6.24 48.70 -0.33
CA LYS A 124 4.96 48.08 -0.70
C LYS A 124 4.82 47.95 -2.22
N PHE A 125 5.08 49.02 -2.96
CA PHE A 125 4.99 49.01 -4.42
C PHE A 125 5.95 47.97 -5.04
N SER A 126 7.19 47.92 -4.57
CA SER A 126 8.19 46.93 -5.01
C SER A 126 7.74 45.49 -4.72
N SER A 127 7.18 45.25 -3.53
CA SER A 127 6.64 43.93 -3.14
C SER A 127 5.44 43.51 -4.00
N GLU A 128 4.51 44.42 -4.29
CA GLU A 128 3.36 44.18 -5.18
C GLU A 128 3.80 43.87 -6.62
N GLU A 129 4.82 44.58 -7.12
CA GLU A 129 5.40 44.33 -8.45
C GLU A 129 6.07 42.95 -8.49
N TYR A 130 6.84 42.58 -7.47
CA TYR A 130 7.46 41.26 -7.37
C TYR A 130 6.40 40.15 -7.29
N ASN A 131 5.36 40.31 -6.47
CA ASN A 131 4.24 39.38 -6.36
C ASN A 131 3.55 39.16 -7.72
N SER A 132 3.40 40.23 -8.51
CA SER A 132 2.85 40.15 -9.87
C SER A 132 3.75 39.36 -10.81
N LYS A 133 5.08 39.54 -10.71
CA LYS A 133 6.08 38.79 -11.51
C LYS A 133 6.07 37.29 -11.21
N ILE A 134 5.90 36.90 -9.95
CA ILE A 134 5.94 35.49 -9.54
C ILE A 134 4.57 34.80 -9.54
N LYS A 135 3.48 35.52 -9.85
CA LYS A 135 2.12 34.96 -9.83
C LYS A 135 2.03 33.67 -10.66
N HIS A 136 2.49 33.71 -11.91
CA HIS A 136 2.46 32.54 -12.78
C HIS A 136 3.30 31.37 -12.24
N ILE A 137 4.41 31.64 -11.55
CA ILE A 137 5.23 30.61 -10.91
C ILE A 137 4.45 29.96 -9.76
N LYS A 138 3.81 30.76 -8.91
CA LYS A 138 2.95 30.25 -7.81
C LYS A 138 1.80 29.39 -8.36
N ASP A 139 1.15 29.84 -9.45
CA ASP A 139 0.08 29.07 -10.12
C ASP A 139 0.59 27.71 -10.65
N LEU A 140 1.79 27.67 -11.25
CA LEU A 140 2.40 26.43 -11.74
C LEU A 140 2.76 25.47 -10.59
N ILE A 141 3.30 25.97 -9.48
CA ILE A 141 3.59 25.14 -8.29
C ILE A 141 2.29 24.55 -7.72
N GLU A 142 1.22 25.33 -7.65
CA GLU A 142 -0.08 24.84 -7.21
C GLU A 142 -0.61 23.74 -8.14
N GLU A 143 -0.50 23.93 -9.45
CA GLU A 143 -0.93 22.93 -10.44
C GLU A 143 -0.09 21.64 -10.37
N ILE A 144 1.23 21.74 -10.15
CA ILE A 144 2.11 20.59 -9.91
C ILE A 144 1.63 19.80 -8.69
N ASN A 145 1.33 20.48 -7.59
CA ASN A 145 0.85 19.83 -6.36
C ASN A 145 -0.51 19.17 -6.55
N LYS A 146 -1.45 19.83 -7.25
CA LYS A 146 -2.75 19.23 -7.62
C LYS A 146 -2.56 17.97 -8.47
N ASN A 147 -1.69 18.01 -9.46
CA ASN A 147 -1.44 16.88 -10.33
C ASN A 147 -0.75 15.73 -9.61
N ARG A 148 0.16 16.00 -8.67
CA ARG A 148 0.73 14.99 -7.77
C ARG A 148 -0.36 14.22 -7.03
N VAL A 149 -1.32 14.93 -6.41
CA VAL A 149 -2.45 14.30 -5.70
C VAL A 149 -3.30 13.45 -6.64
N LYS A 150 -3.71 14.01 -7.79
CA LYS A 150 -4.50 13.27 -8.79
C LYS A 150 -3.80 11.99 -9.25
N ILE A 151 -2.50 12.04 -9.50
CA ILE A 151 -1.71 10.87 -9.92
C ILE A 151 -1.72 9.79 -8.85
N HIS A 152 -1.57 10.18 -7.58
CA HIS A 152 -1.62 9.24 -6.47
C HIS A 152 -2.99 8.57 -6.35
N ASP A 153 -4.07 9.34 -6.44
CA ASP A 153 -5.45 8.83 -6.36
C ASP A 153 -5.76 7.89 -7.53
N GLU A 154 -5.43 8.28 -8.76
CA GLU A 154 -5.58 7.43 -9.94
C GLU A 154 -4.73 6.16 -9.84
N TYR A 155 -3.54 6.23 -9.22
CA TYR A 155 -2.71 5.05 -9.02
C TYR A 155 -3.30 4.09 -7.99
N ILE A 156 -3.97 4.59 -6.94
CA ILE A 156 -4.75 3.75 -6.01
C ILE A 156 -5.89 3.05 -6.76
N VAL A 157 -6.68 3.80 -7.53
CA VAL A 157 -7.78 3.24 -8.34
C VAL A 157 -7.25 2.18 -9.30
N PHE A 158 -6.12 2.44 -9.95
CA PHE A 158 -5.45 1.49 -10.81
C PHE A 158 -5.07 0.19 -10.08
N LYS A 159 -4.45 0.28 -8.90
CA LYS A 159 -4.10 -0.89 -8.07
C LYS A 159 -5.33 -1.72 -7.72
N ILE A 160 -6.42 -1.08 -7.31
CA ILE A 160 -7.69 -1.77 -6.99
C ILE A 160 -8.20 -2.51 -8.23
N ARG A 161 -8.34 -1.82 -9.36
CA ARG A 161 -8.82 -2.43 -10.61
C ARG A 161 -7.92 -3.57 -11.08
N LYS A 162 -6.61 -3.45 -10.88
CA LYS A 162 -5.64 -4.46 -11.31
C LYS A 162 -5.67 -5.72 -10.43
N THR A 163 -6.11 -5.60 -9.18
CA THR A 163 -6.16 -6.71 -8.21
C THR A 163 -7.52 -7.41 -8.16
N LEU A 164 -8.62 -6.73 -8.53
CA LEU A 164 -9.96 -7.32 -8.56
C LEU A 164 -10.03 -8.68 -9.30
N PRO A 165 -9.47 -8.84 -10.52
CA PRO A 165 -9.51 -10.13 -11.21
C PRO A 165 -8.78 -11.25 -10.47
N GLU A 166 -7.73 -10.94 -9.71
CA GLU A 166 -7.03 -11.95 -8.92
C GLU A 166 -7.84 -12.37 -7.69
N ILE A 167 -8.57 -11.43 -7.08
CA ILE A 167 -9.53 -11.70 -6.01
C ILE A 167 -10.67 -12.59 -6.53
N GLU A 168 -11.23 -12.29 -7.70
CA GLU A 168 -12.26 -13.10 -8.33
C GLU A 168 -11.75 -14.51 -8.63
N LYS A 169 -10.55 -14.66 -9.20
CA LYS A 169 -9.91 -15.98 -9.38
C LYS A 169 -9.77 -16.77 -8.09
N TYR A 170 -9.42 -16.10 -6.98
CA TYR A 170 -9.33 -16.75 -5.68
C TYR A 170 -10.70 -17.24 -5.21
N GLN A 171 -11.73 -16.41 -5.33
CA GLN A 171 -13.10 -16.77 -4.95
C GLN A 171 -13.64 -17.94 -5.77
N ASP A 172 -13.40 -17.92 -7.08
CA ASP A 172 -13.81 -18.99 -8.00
C ASP A 172 -13.05 -20.30 -7.73
N ALA A 173 -11.78 -20.23 -7.34
CA ALA A 173 -10.98 -21.39 -6.95
C ALA A 173 -11.36 -21.97 -5.57
N HIS A 174 -12.02 -21.17 -4.72
CA HIS A 174 -12.41 -21.54 -3.36
C HIS A 174 -13.93 -21.41 -3.13
N PRO A 175 -14.76 -22.16 -3.88
CA PRO A 175 -16.21 -22.06 -3.77
C PRO A 175 -16.68 -22.51 -2.37
N LEU A 176 -17.37 -21.63 -1.67
CA LEU A 176 -17.92 -21.91 -0.35
C LEU A 176 -19.22 -22.70 -0.48
N LYS A 177 -19.15 -24.03 -0.31
CA LYS A 177 -20.32 -24.91 -0.23
C LYS A 177 -20.90 -24.91 1.18
N THR A 178 -22.24 -24.87 1.29
CA THR A 178 -22.94 -24.81 2.58
C THR A 178 -23.26 -26.19 3.15
N ASP A 179 -23.18 -27.26 2.35
CA ASP A 179 -23.60 -28.61 2.72
C ASP A 179 -22.99 -29.08 4.06
N SER A 180 -21.71 -28.82 4.29
CA SER A 180 -21.03 -29.22 5.53
C SER A 180 -21.54 -28.46 6.75
N LEU A 181 -21.84 -27.16 6.59
CA LEU A 181 -22.38 -26.29 7.63
C LEU A 181 -23.82 -26.69 7.96
N GLU A 182 -24.65 -26.90 6.94
CA GLU A 182 -26.05 -27.32 7.09
C GLU A 182 -26.18 -28.68 7.77
N ASN A 183 -25.34 -29.64 7.36
CA ASN A 183 -25.27 -30.96 8.00
C ASN A 183 -24.83 -30.84 9.47
N PHE A 184 -23.88 -29.95 9.77
CA PHE A 184 -23.42 -29.76 11.15
C PHE A 184 -24.49 -29.09 12.02
N ILE A 185 -25.21 -28.09 11.50
CA ILE A 185 -26.37 -27.47 12.17
C ILE A 185 -27.44 -28.52 12.46
N THR A 186 -27.71 -29.41 11.50
CA THR A 186 -28.70 -30.49 11.67
C THR A 186 -28.32 -31.41 12.84
N LYS A 187 -27.06 -31.82 12.93
CA LYS A 187 -26.55 -32.62 14.07
C LYS A 187 -26.68 -31.89 15.40
N GLN A 188 -26.37 -30.59 15.43
CA GLN A 188 -26.55 -29.78 16.64
C GLN A 188 -28.02 -29.71 17.07
N ASN A 189 -28.95 -29.53 16.13
CA ASN A 189 -30.39 -29.49 16.41
C ASN A 189 -30.92 -30.82 16.92
N GLN A 190 -30.42 -31.94 16.41
CA GLN A 190 -30.74 -33.28 16.92
C GLN A 190 -30.29 -33.42 18.37
N LEU A 191 -29.04 -33.07 18.69
CA LEU A 191 -28.53 -33.11 20.06
C LEU A 191 -29.32 -32.20 21.01
N LEU A 192 -29.66 -30.98 20.58
CA LEU A 192 -30.48 -30.08 21.38
C LEU A 192 -31.87 -30.65 21.68
N ASN A 193 -32.48 -31.36 20.72
CA ASN A 193 -33.76 -32.03 20.92
C ASN A 193 -33.63 -33.22 21.87
N GLU A 194 -32.57 -34.02 21.76
CA GLU A 194 -32.28 -35.11 22.70
C GLU A 194 -32.18 -34.57 24.13
N LEU A 195 -31.38 -33.52 24.34
CA LEU A 195 -31.17 -32.90 25.66
C LEU A 195 -32.47 -32.32 26.26
N LYS A 196 -33.35 -31.74 25.44
CA LYS A 196 -34.66 -31.22 25.89
C LYS A 196 -35.64 -32.32 26.31
N ASN A 197 -35.47 -33.52 25.77
CA ASN A 197 -36.36 -34.65 26.00
C ASN A 197 -35.88 -35.59 27.12
N VAL A 198 -34.73 -35.31 27.75
CA VAL A 198 -34.29 -35.99 28.97
C VAL A 198 -35.17 -35.50 30.13
N LYS A 199 -36.06 -36.38 30.60
CA LYS A 199 -36.81 -36.22 31.86
C LYS A 199 -36.07 -36.86 33.02
#